data_AF-A0A2P2CFI9-F1
#
_entry.id   AF-A0A2P2CFI9-F1
#
_cell.length_a   1.000
_cell.length_b   1.000
_cell.length_c   1.000
_cell.angle_alpha   90.00
_cell.angle_beta   90.00
_cell.angle_gamma   90.00
#
_symmetry.space_group_name_H-M   'P 1'
#
loop_
_entity.id
_entity.type
_entity.pdbx_description
1 polymer ?
#
loop_
_entity_poly.entity_id
_entity_poly.type
_entity_poly.pdbx_seq_one_letter_code
_entity_poly.pdbx_strand_id
1 'polypeptide(L)'
;MTSATRPAWRHRASGLVAAALVALALVVGLGAPASAHAELISSDPAEGAVVDAAPETVTLTFNEPVRLTSQQIAVYDAHGDVVPSTAGASGTEVTVDLADAADLADGSYVVSWNVLSGDGHPISGALTFSVGAASASVVAPPEPESSSAAVTVVRDGLTGLSLVGLLIAAGLGLFVVLVLPRAWDGREVRGRLRRLTTYAAGVAAAAAVLQVPVASVYGQGLELGDLASGFDAGLVVNELVGAALVVVGLGLVVRTMTDAPPGLVAGRLIGIGSVLALAGPSLTGHTRAFAPAPVLIMWDVLHVAAGAMWLGGLIGLVLTLRALAGRELLAAQALSRFSTIAGGLLLVVAGAGAFLAWRIVGSWAPLVETAYGWLLLAKIGIAALVAAIGGWNRWRTLPAVRAASGFSDRERAAVLVTRTVRVEAVLLVVLLGVTGVLVNTSPRPAPVTAASGTTGAGVSTAGELKVLAVMDPQRVGSNTLLVQVQDAGGDPYDPPTNPVVSLRTDGLDVGEVTVRPIAAGTYQGEVVVPRAGEWEVQVSLRLSRFESPVTTVRLSVSG
;
A
#
# COMPACT_ATOMS: atom_id res chain seq x y z
N MET A 1 0.34 62.47 -11.01
CA MET A 1 -0.33 61.39 -10.27
C MET A 1 -0.96 60.45 -11.28
N THR A 2 -0.28 59.36 -11.63
CA THR A 2 -0.79 58.32 -12.54
C THR A 2 -1.09 57.07 -11.72
N SER A 3 -2.37 56.71 -11.63
CA SER A 3 -2.82 55.53 -10.90
C SER A 3 -2.36 54.27 -11.64
N ALA A 4 -1.43 53.53 -11.05
CA ALA A 4 -1.05 52.20 -11.51
C ALA A 4 -2.23 51.24 -11.33
N THR A 5 -2.94 50.94 -12.41
CA THR A 5 -3.96 49.89 -12.46
C THR A 5 -3.28 48.54 -12.27
N ARG A 6 -3.53 47.89 -11.13
CA ARG A 6 -3.02 46.53 -10.85
C ARG A 6 -3.64 45.57 -11.89
N PRO A 7 -2.85 44.67 -12.51
CA PRO A 7 -3.35 43.84 -13.62
C PRO A 7 -4.41 42.84 -13.13
N ALA A 8 -5.57 42.85 -13.79
CA ALA A 8 -6.74 42.01 -13.53
C ALA A 8 -6.48 40.48 -13.57
N TRP A 9 -5.29 40.07 -14.01
CA TRP A 9 -4.87 38.67 -14.07
C TRP A 9 -4.68 38.03 -12.68
N ARG A 10 -4.29 38.82 -11.66
CA ARG A 10 -4.08 38.29 -10.29
C ARG A 10 -5.38 37.81 -9.65
N HIS A 11 -6.50 38.48 -9.92
CA HIS A 11 -7.81 38.14 -9.36
C HIS A 11 -8.45 36.91 -10.02
N ARG A 12 -8.21 36.70 -11.32
CA ARG A 12 -8.70 35.52 -12.05
C ARG A 12 -7.95 34.24 -11.65
N ALA A 13 -6.64 34.33 -11.41
CA ALA A 13 -5.83 33.21 -10.94
C ALA A 13 -6.25 32.75 -9.53
N SER A 14 -6.52 33.68 -8.61
CA SER A 14 -7.00 33.36 -7.25
C SER A 14 -8.40 32.74 -7.23
N GLY A 15 -9.30 33.15 -8.13
CA GLY A 15 -10.63 32.54 -8.26
C GLY A 15 -10.58 31.09 -8.75
N LEU A 16 -9.69 30.79 -9.71
CA LEU A 16 -9.48 29.43 -10.22
C LEU A 16 -8.82 28.51 -9.17
N VAL A 17 -7.87 29.03 -8.39
CA VAL A 17 -7.27 28.29 -7.27
C VAL A 17 -8.31 27.98 -6.19
N ALA A 18 -9.14 28.96 -5.80
CA ALA A 18 -10.20 28.74 -4.81
C ALA A 18 -11.24 27.72 -5.30
N ALA A 19 -11.67 27.80 -6.56
CA ALA A 19 -12.60 26.83 -7.15
C ALA A 19 -11.99 25.42 -7.23
N ALA A 20 -10.70 25.31 -7.56
CA ALA A 20 -9.98 24.03 -7.57
C ALA A 20 -9.84 23.45 -6.16
N LEU A 21 -9.59 24.27 -5.13
CA LEU A 21 -9.52 23.84 -3.73
C LEU A 21 -10.89 23.38 -3.20
N VAL A 22 -11.97 24.07 -3.58
CA VAL A 22 -13.34 23.66 -3.21
C VAL A 22 -13.73 22.36 -3.93
N ALA A 23 -13.41 22.22 -5.22
CA ALA A 23 -13.63 20.99 -5.96
C ALA A 23 -12.82 19.82 -5.37
N LEU A 24 -11.55 20.07 -5.00
CA LEU A 24 -10.71 19.09 -4.31
C LEU A 24 -11.30 18.70 -2.94
N ALA A 25 -11.77 19.66 -2.14
CA ALA A 25 -12.39 19.40 -0.85
C ALA A 25 -13.70 18.57 -0.98
N LEU A 26 -14.52 18.85 -2.00
CA LEU A 26 -15.74 18.10 -2.30
C LEU A 26 -15.43 16.67 -2.77
N VAL A 27 -14.37 16.46 -3.54
CA VAL A 27 -13.94 15.12 -3.98
C VAL A 27 -13.34 14.31 -2.83
N VAL A 28 -12.58 14.95 -1.93
CA VAL A 28 -11.99 14.30 -0.74
C VAL A 28 -13.06 13.91 0.29
N GLY A 29 -14.17 14.65 0.40
CA GLY A 29 -15.20 14.45 1.42
C GLY A 29 -16.25 13.36 1.16
N LEU A 30 -16.31 12.74 -0.02
CA LEU A 30 -17.42 11.85 -0.41
C LEU A 30 -17.14 10.34 -0.28
N GLY A 31 -16.01 9.90 0.30
CA GLY A 31 -15.69 8.47 0.43
C GLY A 31 -15.11 8.07 1.77
N ALA A 32 -15.73 7.11 2.46
CA ALA A 32 -15.16 6.45 3.63
C ALA A 32 -13.90 5.65 3.23
N PRO A 33 -12.79 5.68 4.01
CA PRO A 33 -11.60 4.87 3.73
C PRO A 33 -11.97 3.40 3.55
N ALA A 34 -11.50 2.79 2.47
CA ALA A 34 -11.62 1.34 2.26
C ALA A 34 -10.33 0.67 2.77
N SER A 35 -10.32 -0.65 2.96
CA SER A 35 -9.09 -1.40 3.22
C SER A 35 -8.41 -1.80 1.90
N ALA A 36 -7.10 -2.02 1.93
CA ALA A 36 -6.35 -2.62 0.81
C ALA A 36 -5.48 -3.80 1.22
N HIS A 37 -5.59 -4.22 2.48
CA HIS A 37 -4.91 -5.40 2.99
C HIS A 37 -5.98 -6.32 3.57
N ALA A 38 -5.94 -7.59 3.16
CA ALA A 38 -6.95 -8.56 3.52
C ALA A 38 -6.83 -8.90 5.01
N GLU A 39 -7.78 -8.43 5.78
CA GLU A 39 -7.92 -8.79 7.19
C GLU A 39 -9.07 -9.79 7.28
N LEU A 40 -8.88 -10.86 8.04
CA LEU A 40 -9.97 -11.77 8.39
C LEU A 40 -11.00 -10.98 9.22
N ILE A 41 -12.22 -10.87 8.72
CA ILE A 41 -13.34 -10.22 9.43
C ILE A 41 -14.07 -11.25 10.30
N SER A 42 -14.31 -12.43 9.74
CA SER A 42 -15.09 -13.48 10.40
C SER A 42 -14.70 -14.85 9.88
N SER A 43 -14.99 -15.88 10.68
CA SER A 43 -14.90 -17.27 10.27
C SER A 43 -16.10 -18.06 10.76
N ASP A 44 -16.39 -19.16 10.09
CA ASP A 44 -17.33 -20.18 10.52
C ASP A 44 -16.66 -21.56 10.37
N PRO A 45 -16.36 -22.29 11.45
CA PRO A 45 -16.56 -21.91 12.85
C PRO A 45 -15.78 -20.65 13.26
N ALA A 46 -16.30 -19.94 14.26
CA ALA A 46 -15.63 -18.77 14.83
C ALA A 46 -14.32 -19.18 15.55
N GLU A 47 -13.37 -18.25 15.65
CA GLU A 47 -12.14 -18.44 16.44
C GLU A 47 -12.47 -18.89 17.88
N GLY A 48 -11.86 -19.99 18.30
CA GLY A 48 -12.05 -20.62 19.61
C GLY A 48 -13.39 -21.36 19.79
N ALA A 49 -14.21 -21.46 18.75
CA ALA A 49 -15.51 -22.14 18.84
C ALA A 49 -15.35 -23.63 19.18
N VAL A 50 -16.26 -24.13 20.01
CA VAL A 50 -16.43 -25.57 20.27
C VAL A 50 -17.76 -25.97 19.64
N VAL A 51 -17.71 -26.80 18.59
CA VAL A 51 -18.88 -27.25 17.85
C VAL A 51 -19.25 -28.68 18.26
N ASP A 52 -20.55 -28.96 18.38
CA ASP A 52 -21.05 -30.28 18.81
C ASP A 52 -20.77 -31.39 17.79
N ALA A 53 -20.66 -31.03 16.51
CA ALA A 53 -20.38 -31.95 15.42
C ALA A 53 -19.34 -31.34 14.48
N ALA A 54 -18.53 -32.20 13.87
CA ALA A 54 -17.52 -31.79 12.92
C ALA A 54 -18.13 -31.04 11.72
N PRO A 55 -17.62 -29.84 11.36
CA PRO A 55 -18.15 -29.07 10.26
C PRO A 55 -17.70 -29.66 8.92
N GLU A 56 -18.57 -29.71 7.92
CA GLU A 56 -18.20 -30.13 6.55
C GLU A 56 -17.25 -29.14 5.88
N THR A 57 -17.35 -27.87 6.25
CA THR A 57 -16.56 -26.78 5.69
C THR A 57 -16.15 -25.78 6.75
N VAL A 58 -14.97 -25.16 6.57
CA VAL A 58 -14.58 -23.95 7.28
C VAL A 58 -14.60 -22.78 6.29
N THR A 59 -15.30 -21.71 6.64
CA THR A 59 -15.38 -20.50 5.81
C THR A 59 -14.64 -19.35 6.49
N LEU A 60 -13.72 -18.72 5.75
CA LEU A 60 -12.98 -17.53 6.14
C LEU A 60 -13.47 -16.34 5.31
N THR A 61 -13.92 -15.27 5.96
CA THR A 61 -14.38 -14.05 5.28
C THR A 61 -13.41 -12.90 5.51
N PHE A 62 -12.87 -12.35 4.43
CA PHE A 62 -11.95 -11.22 4.43
C PHE A 62 -12.64 -9.90 4.09
N ASN A 63 -12.01 -8.78 4.43
CA ASN A 63 -12.48 -7.43 4.08
C ASN A 63 -12.29 -7.04 2.60
N GLU A 64 -11.58 -7.86 1.83
CA GLU A 64 -11.34 -7.67 0.40
C GLU A 64 -11.10 -9.00 -0.32
N PRO A 65 -11.12 -9.03 -1.67
CA PRO A 65 -10.89 -10.25 -2.40
C PRO A 65 -9.48 -10.84 -2.21
N VAL A 66 -9.40 -12.16 -2.04
CA VAL A 66 -8.14 -12.91 -1.87
C VAL A 66 -7.99 -14.01 -2.92
N ARG A 67 -6.76 -14.48 -3.14
CA ARG A 67 -6.44 -15.63 -4.00
C ARG A 67 -5.62 -16.65 -3.22
N LEU A 68 -5.82 -17.93 -3.50
CA LEU A 68 -5.00 -18.99 -2.92
C LEU A 68 -3.60 -19.01 -3.54
N THR A 69 -2.59 -19.23 -2.71
CA THR A 69 -1.20 -19.46 -3.16
C THR A 69 -0.93 -20.96 -3.28
N SER A 70 0.21 -21.36 -3.85
CA SER A 70 0.62 -22.77 -3.89
C SER A 70 0.93 -23.35 -2.51
N GLN A 71 1.31 -22.50 -1.54
CA GLN A 71 1.45 -22.84 -0.12
C GLN A 71 0.07 -22.78 0.57
N GLN A 72 -0.80 -23.71 0.15
CA GLN A 72 -2.23 -23.75 0.46
C GLN A 72 -2.57 -23.66 1.96
N ILE A 73 -3.84 -23.31 2.19
CA ILE A 73 -4.49 -23.49 3.49
C ILE A 73 -4.36 -24.93 3.92
N ALA A 74 -3.94 -25.12 5.17
CA ALA A 74 -3.78 -26.43 5.78
C ALA A 74 -4.55 -26.47 7.09
N VAL A 75 -5.16 -27.62 7.34
CA VAL A 75 -5.84 -27.91 8.60
C VAL A 75 -4.98 -28.90 9.37
N TYR A 76 -4.74 -28.62 10.64
CA TYR A 76 -3.96 -29.44 11.55
C TYR A 76 -4.83 -29.89 12.71
N ASP A 77 -4.60 -31.10 13.21
CA ASP A 77 -5.15 -31.53 14.49
C ASP A 77 -4.33 -30.98 15.67
N ALA A 78 -4.75 -31.28 16.90
CA ALA A 78 -4.08 -30.82 18.12
C ALA A 78 -2.62 -31.33 18.27
N HIS A 79 -2.23 -32.40 17.57
CA HIS A 79 -0.88 -32.96 17.56
C HIS A 79 0.02 -32.35 16.48
N GLY A 80 -0.55 -31.53 15.58
CA GLY A 80 0.14 -30.94 14.44
C GLY A 80 0.13 -31.84 13.20
N ASP A 81 -0.68 -32.89 13.18
CA ASP A 81 -0.84 -33.76 12.02
C ASP A 81 -1.81 -33.11 11.01
N VAL A 82 -1.47 -33.22 9.73
CA VAL A 82 -2.27 -32.60 8.66
C VAL A 82 -3.56 -33.38 8.45
N VAL A 83 -4.69 -32.67 8.54
CA VAL A 83 -6.02 -33.15 8.20
C VAL A 83 -6.23 -32.99 6.69
N PRO A 84 -6.67 -34.03 5.97
CA PRO A 84 -7.00 -33.92 4.55
C PRO A 84 -8.09 -32.87 4.29
N SER A 85 -7.76 -31.85 3.50
CA SER A 85 -8.67 -30.77 3.15
C SER A 85 -8.39 -30.23 1.76
N THR A 86 -9.40 -29.62 1.13
CA THR A 86 -9.22 -28.83 -0.10
C THR A 86 -9.72 -27.41 0.12
N ALA A 87 -9.07 -26.42 -0.49
CA ALA A 87 -9.48 -25.02 -0.34
C ALA A 87 -9.86 -24.39 -1.68
N GLY A 88 -10.83 -23.49 -1.65
CA GLY A 88 -11.24 -22.63 -2.76
C GLY A 88 -11.41 -21.19 -2.31
N ALA A 89 -11.04 -20.22 -3.15
CA ALA A 89 -11.29 -18.80 -2.88
C ALA A 89 -12.22 -18.20 -3.93
N SER A 90 -13.22 -17.44 -3.47
CA SER A 90 -14.17 -16.72 -4.32
C SER A 90 -14.47 -15.35 -3.74
N GLY A 91 -13.99 -14.30 -4.41
CA GLY A 91 -14.13 -12.94 -3.91
C GLY A 91 -13.45 -12.80 -2.55
N THR A 92 -14.21 -12.37 -1.55
CA THR A 92 -13.78 -12.16 -0.15
C THR A 92 -13.80 -13.42 0.70
N GLU A 93 -14.31 -14.54 0.19
CA GLU A 93 -14.49 -15.76 0.96
C GLU A 93 -13.48 -16.83 0.54
N VAL A 94 -12.97 -17.55 1.53
CA VAL A 94 -12.20 -18.75 1.35
C VAL A 94 -12.92 -19.90 2.06
N THR A 95 -13.21 -20.95 1.32
CA THR A 95 -13.86 -22.15 1.82
C THR A 95 -12.85 -23.28 1.86
N VAL A 96 -12.76 -23.94 3.01
CA VAL A 96 -11.94 -25.12 3.24
C VAL A 96 -12.88 -26.30 3.41
N ASP A 97 -12.92 -27.17 2.41
CA ASP A 97 -13.69 -28.40 2.45
C ASP A 97 -12.90 -29.44 3.23
N LEU A 98 -13.53 -29.97 4.29
CA LEU A 98 -13.00 -31.04 5.10
C LEU A 98 -13.55 -32.34 4.51
N ALA A 99 -12.77 -32.93 3.58
CA ALA A 99 -13.24 -33.92 2.62
C ALA A 99 -13.86 -35.19 3.23
N ASP A 100 -13.70 -35.43 4.53
CA ASP A 100 -14.37 -36.46 5.32
C ASP A 100 -14.67 -35.96 6.75
N ALA A 101 -15.38 -34.84 6.88
CA ALA A 101 -15.67 -34.22 8.18
C ALA A 101 -16.29 -35.17 9.22
N ALA A 102 -17.07 -36.17 8.79
CA ALA A 102 -17.68 -37.17 9.68
C ALA A 102 -16.66 -38.03 10.47
N ASP A 103 -15.40 -38.07 10.02
CA ASP A 103 -14.32 -38.83 10.66
C ASP A 103 -13.38 -37.93 11.50
N LEU A 104 -13.68 -36.64 11.65
CA LEU A 104 -12.94 -35.76 12.57
C LEU A 104 -13.23 -36.16 14.01
N ALA A 105 -12.19 -36.55 14.72
CA ALA A 105 -12.26 -36.90 16.13
C ALA A 105 -12.54 -35.67 17.02
N ASP A 106 -13.04 -35.92 18.23
CA ASP A 106 -13.15 -34.88 19.24
C ASP A 106 -11.77 -34.30 19.56
N GLY A 107 -11.67 -32.97 19.57
CA GLY A 107 -10.41 -32.27 19.82
C GLY A 107 -10.32 -30.92 19.11
N SER A 108 -9.19 -30.24 19.31
CA SER A 108 -8.90 -28.95 18.69
C SER A 108 -8.25 -29.11 17.33
N TYR A 109 -8.58 -28.20 16.42
CA TYR A 109 -8.12 -28.11 15.05
C TYR A 109 -7.64 -26.70 14.75
N VAL A 110 -6.55 -26.58 14.01
CA VAL A 110 -5.97 -25.31 13.60
C VAL A 110 -6.03 -25.18 12.08
N VAL A 111 -6.72 -24.16 11.58
CA VAL A 111 -6.72 -23.82 10.16
C VAL A 111 -5.69 -22.71 9.95
N SER A 112 -4.59 -23.03 9.28
CA SER A 112 -3.54 -22.10 8.88
C SER A 112 -3.72 -21.69 7.43
N TRP A 113 -3.60 -20.40 7.13
CA TRP A 113 -3.71 -19.90 5.76
C TRP A 113 -2.52 -19.02 5.35
N ASN A 114 -2.20 -19.10 4.07
CA ASN A 114 -1.41 -18.14 3.34
C ASN A 114 -2.18 -17.77 2.07
N VAL A 115 -2.64 -16.52 1.98
CA VAL A 115 -3.45 -16.04 0.86
C VAL A 115 -2.86 -14.76 0.29
N LEU A 116 -3.03 -14.55 -1.01
CA LEU A 116 -2.61 -13.34 -1.70
C LEU A 116 -3.74 -12.32 -1.65
N SER A 117 -3.51 -11.19 -1.00
CA SER A 117 -4.43 -10.06 -0.97
C SER A 117 -4.66 -9.49 -2.38
N GLY A 118 -5.79 -8.79 -2.54
CA GLY A 118 -6.09 -7.99 -3.72
C GLY A 118 -4.98 -7.02 -4.10
N ASP A 119 -4.13 -6.58 -3.18
CA ASP A 119 -3.00 -5.68 -3.45
C ASP A 119 -1.71 -6.37 -3.94
N GLY A 120 -1.66 -7.71 -3.91
CA GLY A 120 -0.51 -8.52 -4.31
C GLY A 120 0.46 -8.87 -3.16
N HIS A 121 0.11 -8.62 -1.91
CA HIS A 121 0.89 -9.04 -0.74
C HIS A 121 0.39 -10.37 -0.18
N PRO A 122 1.30 -11.29 0.18
CA PRO A 122 0.93 -12.49 0.92
C PRO A 122 0.53 -12.09 2.34
N ILE A 123 -0.58 -12.67 2.81
CA ILE A 123 -1.10 -12.52 4.16
C ILE A 123 -1.27 -13.90 4.74
N SER A 124 -0.87 -14.03 6.00
CA SER A 124 -0.89 -15.30 6.71
C SER A 124 -1.55 -15.15 8.06
N GLY A 125 -2.13 -16.25 8.53
CA GLY A 125 -2.70 -16.35 9.85
C GLY A 125 -3.11 -17.77 10.16
N ALA A 126 -3.57 -17.97 11.37
CA ALA A 126 -4.13 -19.23 11.81
C ALA A 126 -5.36 -18.94 12.69
N LEU A 127 -6.30 -19.88 12.69
CA LEU A 127 -7.46 -19.87 13.57
C LEU A 127 -7.60 -21.26 14.19
N THR A 128 -8.17 -21.32 15.38
CA THR A 128 -8.43 -22.58 16.10
C THR A 128 -9.93 -22.78 16.31
N PHE A 129 -10.43 -24.00 16.11
CA PHE A 129 -11.76 -24.42 16.57
C PHE A 129 -11.66 -25.81 17.21
N SER A 130 -12.71 -26.30 17.87
CA SER A 130 -12.73 -27.65 18.45
C SER A 130 -14.04 -28.38 18.16
N VAL A 131 -13.96 -29.70 17.98
CA VAL A 131 -15.12 -30.58 17.84
C VAL A 131 -15.34 -31.31 19.17
N GLY A 132 -16.55 -31.24 19.72
CA GLY A 132 -16.95 -31.87 20.99
C GLY A 132 -16.33 -31.22 22.23
N ALA A 133 -15.00 -31.24 22.35
CA ALA A 133 -14.26 -30.63 23.44
C ALA A 133 -12.87 -30.14 22.98
N ALA A 134 -12.38 -29.07 23.61
CA ALA A 134 -11.03 -28.57 23.35
C ALA A 134 -9.95 -29.54 23.87
N SER A 135 -8.88 -29.70 23.10
CA SER A 135 -7.71 -30.48 23.49
C SER A 135 -6.93 -29.76 24.60
N ALA A 136 -6.29 -30.54 25.49
CA ALA A 136 -5.51 -29.98 26.60
C ALA A 136 -4.26 -29.21 26.16
N SER A 137 -3.75 -29.50 24.95
CA SER A 137 -2.64 -28.81 24.31
C SER A 137 -2.81 -28.85 22.80
N VAL A 138 -2.39 -27.79 22.11
CA VAL A 138 -2.40 -27.68 20.65
C VAL A 138 -0.98 -27.35 20.17
N VAL A 139 -0.47 -28.14 19.23
CA VAL A 139 0.81 -27.85 18.56
C VAL A 139 0.59 -26.71 17.57
N ALA A 140 1.47 -25.71 17.63
CA ALA A 140 1.44 -24.60 16.69
C ALA A 140 1.72 -25.09 15.27
N PRO A 141 0.91 -24.70 14.26
CA PRO A 141 1.21 -25.02 12.88
C PRO A 141 2.52 -24.34 12.47
N PRO A 142 3.25 -24.92 11.49
CA PRO A 142 4.41 -24.25 10.91
C PRO A 142 4.01 -22.89 10.34
N GLU A 143 4.82 -21.86 10.60
CA GLU A 143 4.60 -20.56 9.97
C GLU A 143 4.79 -20.70 8.45
N PRO A 144 3.87 -20.14 7.64
CA PRO A 144 4.03 -20.14 6.19
C PRO A 144 5.30 -19.39 5.80
N GLU A 145 6.02 -19.92 4.82
CA GLU A 145 7.30 -19.36 4.41
C GLU A 145 7.07 -17.98 3.78
N SER A 146 7.90 -17.01 4.17
CA SER A 146 7.95 -15.70 3.55
C SER A 146 9.21 -15.61 2.69
N SER A 147 9.09 -14.97 1.53
CA SER A 147 10.23 -14.78 0.65
C SER A 147 11.35 -14.00 1.33
N SER A 148 12.59 -14.36 1.03
CA SER A 148 13.77 -13.68 1.57
C SER A 148 13.82 -12.19 1.25
N ALA A 149 14.59 -11.45 2.06
CA ALA A 149 14.89 -10.04 1.80
C ALA A 149 15.50 -9.80 0.41
N ALA A 150 16.16 -10.80 -0.19
CA ALA A 150 16.69 -10.70 -1.54
C ALA A 150 15.56 -10.58 -2.59
N VAL A 151 14.50 -11.38 -2.47
CA VAL A 151 13.31 -11.29 -3.34
C VAL A 151 12.67 -9.91 -3.20
N THR A 152 12.48 -9.41 -1.97
CA THR A 152 11.92 -8.08 -1.71
C THR A 152 12.76 -6.98 -2.35
N VAL A 153 14.09 -7.01 -2.19
CA VAL A 153 15.00 -6.02 -2.77
C VAL A 153 14.98 -6.04 -4.30
N VAL A 154 14.95 -7.24 -4.90
CA VAL A 154 14.85 -7.38 -6.37
C VAL A 154 13.53 -6.82 -6.88
N ARG A 155 12.41 -7.18 -6.23
CA ARG A 155 11.08 -6.66 -6.55
C ARG A 155 11.04 -5.14 -6.51
N ASP A 156 11.47 -4.54 -5.40
CA ASP A 156 11.43 -3.09 -5.19
C ASP A 156 12.39 -2.35 -6.15
N GLY A 157 13.57 -2.92 -6.39
CA GLY A 157 14.53 -2.41 -7.36
C GLY A 157 13.97 -2.40 -8.78
N LEU A 158 13.29 -3.48 -9.19
CA LEU A 158 12.63 -3.55 -10.49
C LEU A 158 11.46 -2.55 -10.57
N THR A 159 10.66 -2.37 -9.52
CA THR A 159 9.61 -1.35 -9.46
C THR A 159 10.18 0.05 -9.67
N GLY A 160 11.26 0.39 -8.96
CA GLY A 160 11.96 1.66 -9.12
C GLY A 160 12.51 1.88 -10.53
N LEU A 161 13.18 0.88 -11.11
CA LEU A 161 13.72 0.93 -12.46
C LEU A 161 12.63 1.11 -13.52
N SER A 162 11.52 0.37 -13.37
CA SER A 162 10.36 0.48 -14.26
C SER A 162 9.76 1.89 -14.23
N LEU A 163 9.50 2.43 -13.04
CA LEU A 163 8.94 3.78 -12.87
C LEU A 163 9.86 4.86 -13.43
N VAL A 164 11.16 4.82 -13.12
CA VAL A 164 12.13 5.80 -13.63
C VAL A 164 12.18 5.76 -15.16
N GLY A 165 12.34 4.58 -15.75
CA GLY A 165 12.39 4.43 -17.21
C GLY A 165 11.09 4.89 -17.87
N LEU A 166 9.94 4.49 -17.31
CA LEU A 166 8.60 4.80 -17.81
C LEU A 166 8.35 6.31 -17.83
N LEU A 167 8.58 6.99 -16.71
CA LEU A 167 8.33 8.43 -16.59
C LEU A 167 9.26 9.25 -17.48
N ILE A 168 10.52 8.83 -17.63
CA ILE A 168 11.45 9.46 -18.57
C ILE A 168 10.98 9.25 -20.01
N ALA A 169 10.66 8.01 -20.42
CA ALA A 169 10.31 7.70 -21.79
C ALA A 169 9.00 8.39 -22.23
N ALA A 170 7.92 8.19 -21.46
CA ALA A 170 6.63 8.82 -21.74
C ALA A 170 6.71 10.35 -21.61
N GLY A 171 7.37 10.85 -20.58
CA GLY A 171 7.55 12.27 -20.34
C GLY A 171 8.32 12.99 -21.46
N LEU A 172 9.38 12.38 -21.99
CA LEU A 172 10.14 12.93 -23.12
C LEU A 172 9.32 12.91 -24.42
N GLY A 173 8.52 11.85 -24.64
CA GLY A 173 7.58 11.80 -25.76
C GLY A 173 6.58 12.96 -25.71
N LEU A 174 5.93 13.14 -24.56
CA LEU A 174 5.00 14.26 -24.33
C LEU A 174 5.69 15.62 -24.44
N PHE A 175 6.92 15.77 -23.93
CA PHE A 175 7.70 16.99 -24.07
C PHE A 175 7.95 17.37 -25.53
N VAL A 176 8.33 16.40 -26.38
CA VAL A 176 8.57 16.63 -27.82
C VAL A 176 7.30 17.07 -28.55
N VAL A 177 6.13 16.59 -28.13
CA VAL A 177 4.84 16.91 -28.75
C VAL A 177 4.27 18.25 -28.24
N LEU A 178 4.34 18.50 -26.93
CA LEU A 178 3.61 19.59 -26.27
C LEU A 178 4.46 20.85 -26.07
N VAL A 179 5.78 20.70 -25.86
CA VAL A 179 6.66 21.81 -25.50
C VAL A 179 7.49 22.25 -26.70
N LEU A 180 8.15 21.29 -27.35
CA LEU A 180 9.19 21.60 -28.34
C LEU A 180 8.59 22.26 -29.59
N PRO A 181 9.07 23.44 -30.03
CA PRO A 181 8.53 24.12 -31.20
C PRO A 181 8.65 23.27 -32.47
N ARG A 182 7.54 23.09 -33.20
CA ARG A 182 7.53 22.35 -34.48
C ARG A 182 8.36 23.02 -35.57
N ALA A 183 8.47 24.36 -35.53
CA ALA A 183 9.29 25.13 -36.46
C ALA A 183 10.80 24.91 -36.25
N TRP A 184 11.20 24.31 -35.13
CA TRP A 184 12.59 23.99 -34.87
C TRP A 184 12.93 22.58 -35.36
N ASP A 185 13.75 22.51 -36.43
CA ASP A 185 14.26 21.26 -37.00
C ASP A 185 15.04 20.46 -35.95
N GLY A 186 16.16 21.00 -35.45
CA GLY A 186 16.82 20.50 -34.24
C GLY A 186 17.19 19.01 -34.27
N ARG A 187 17.42 18.43 -35.46
CA ARG A 187 17.55 16.98 -35.69
C ARG A 187 18.49 16.28 -34.72
N GLU A 188 19.66 16.87 -34.45
CA GLU A 188 20.65 16.27 -33.55
C GLU A 188 20.09 16.10 -32.13
N VAL A 189 19.40 17.13 -31.62
CA VAL A 189 18.81 17.10 -30.27
C VAL A 189 17.60 16.19 -30.23
N ARG A 190 16.76 16.19 -31.27
CA ARG A 190 15.66 15.23 -31.40
C ARG A 190 16.17 13.79 -31.42
N GLY A 191 17.28 13.53 -32.11
CA GLY A 191 17.95 12.22 -32.10
C GLY A 191 18.51 11.85 -30.72
N ARG A 192 19.06 12.80 -29.96
CA ARG A 192 19.47 12.57 -28.56
C ARG A 192 18.27 12.26 -27.65
N LEU A 193 17.18 13.02 -27.78
CA LEU A 193 15.93 12.79 -27.04
C LEU A 193 15.37 11.41 -27.39
N ARG A 194 15.32 11.04 -28.68
CA ARG A 194 14.86 9.73 -29.15
C ARG A 194 15.70 8.60 -28.59
N ARG A 195 17.03 8.69 -28.66
CA ARG A 195 17.92 7.68 -28.07
C ARG A 195 17.67 7.52 -26.58
N LEU A 196 17.56 8.62 -25.83
CA LEU A 196 17.28 8.58 -24.40
C LEU A 196 15.90 7.95 -24.12
N THR A 197 14.87 8.34 -24.86
CA THR A 197 13.54 7.72 -24.80
C THR A 197 13.59 6.22 -25.10
N THR A 198 14.36 5.79 -26.11
CA THR A 198 14.53 4.36 -26.44
C THR A 198 15.23 3.60 -25.34
N TYR A 199 16.32 4.13 -24.76
CA TYR A 199 17.00 3.48 -23.64
C TYR A 199 16.11 3.40 -22.40
N ALA A 200 15.46 4.50 -22.03
CA ALA A 200 14.56 4.55 -20.89
C ALA A 200 13.36 3.61 -21.08
N ALA A 201 12.82 3.53 -22.31
CA ALA A 201 11.74 2.60 -22.65
C ALA A 201 12.19 1.14 -22.57
N GLY A 202 13.40 0.83 -23.04
CA GLY A 202 13.97 -0.52 -22.95
C GLY A 202 14.16 -0.96 -21.49
N VAL A 203 14.69 -0.07 -20.64
CA VAL A 203 14.82 -0.33 -19.20
C VAL A 203 13.45 -0.52 -18.55
N ALA A 204 12.48 0.35 -18.84
CA ALA A 204 11.14 0.26 -18.27
C ALA A 204 10.43 -1.04 -18.67
N ALA A 205 10.46 -1.38 -19.96
CA ALA A 205 9.86 -2.59 -20.51
C ALA A 205 10.51 -3.85 -19.93
N ALA A 206 11.84 -3.90 -19.88
CA ALA A 206 12.56 -5.04 -19.31
C ALA A 206 12.26 -5.20 -17.82
N ALA A 207 12.28 -4.12 -17.05
CA ALA A 207 11.95 -4.16 -15.63
C ALA A 207 10.50 -4.60 -15.39
N ALA A 208 9.53 -4.06 -16.15
CA ALA A 208 8.12 -4.45 -16.04
C ALA A 208 7.90 -5.92 -16.38
N VAL A 209 8.58 -6.47 -17.40
CA VAL A 209 8.48 -7.89 -17.75
C VAL A 209 9.12 -8.78 -16.67
N LEU A 210 10.28 -8.38 -16.13
CA LEU A 210 10.97 -9.13 -15.07
C LEU A 210 10.21 -9.09 -13.73
N GLN A 211 9.40 -8.06 -13.49
CA GLN A 211 8.54 -8.01 -12.30
C GLN A 211 7.51 -9.12 -12.27
N VAL A 212 7.00 -9.57 -13.42
CA VAL A 212 5.91 -10.56 -13.48
C VAL A 212 6.28 -11.87 -12.78
N PRO A 213 7.38 -12.57 -13.12
CA PRO A 213 7.76 -13.79 -12.41
C PRO A 213 8.20 -13.51 -10.96
N VAL A 214 8.83 -12.36 -10.69
CA VAL A 214 9.25 -11.97 -9.33
C VAL A 214 8.04 -11.76 -8.41
N ALA A 215 6.98 -11.13 -8.90
CA ALA A 215 5.73 -10.94 -8.17
C ALA A 215 5.05 -12.28 -7.89
N SER A 216 5.13 -13.23 -8.83
CA SER A 216 4.56 -14.57 -8.67
C SER A 216 5.24 -15.35 -7.55
N VAL A 217 6.58 -15.40 -7.53
CA VAL A 217 7.30 -16.09 -6.44
C VAL A 217 7.15 -15.36 -5.10
N TYR A 218 7.17 -14.02 -5.11
CA TYR A 218 6.97 -13.22 -3.91
C TYR A 218 5.61 -13.48 -3.26
N GLY A 219 4.54 -13.49 -4.06
CA GLY A 219 3.18 -13.74 -3.57
C GLY A 219 2.97 -15.15 -3.02
N GLN A 220 3.88 -16.08 -3.31
CA GLN A 220 3.83 -17.47 -2.86
C GLN A 220 4.86 -17.80 -1.78
N GLY A 221 5.63 -16.82 -1.30
CA GLY A 221 6.70 -17.08 -0.33
C GLY A 221 7.92 -17.82 -0.89
N LEU A 222 8.05 -17.92 -2.22
CA LEU A 222 9.13 -18.65 -2.90
C LEU A 222 10.37 -17.77 -3.12
N GLU A 223 11.47 -18.40 -3.54
CA GLU A 223 12.76 -17.75 -3.74
C GLU A 223 13.07 -17.44 -5.21
N LEU A 224 14.11 -16.64 -5.46
CA LEU A 224 14.55 -16.29 -6.83
C LEU A 224 14.97 -17.51 -7.67
N GLY A 225 15.35 -18.62 -7.01
CA GLY A 225 15.65 -19.88 -7.70
C GLY A 225 14.42 -20.51 -8.35
N ASP A 226 13.23 -20.19 -7.86
CA ASP A 226 11.96 -20.81 -8.25
C ASP A 226 11.21 -20.02 -9.32
N LEU A 227 11.81 -18.98 -9.91
CA LEU A 227 11.15 -18.11 -10.91
C LEU A 227 10.54 -18.87 -12.09
N ALA A 228 11.07 -20.04 -12.44
CA ALA A 228 10.55 -20.87 -13.52
C ALA A 228 9.61 -21.98 -13.02
N SER A 229 9.96 -22.66 -11.94
CA SER A 229 9.21 -23.80 -11.38
C SER A 229 7.96 -23.37 -10.61
N GLY A 230 8.05 -22.24 -9.89
CA GLY A 230 6.98 -21.68 -9.06
C GLY A 230 6.17 -20.60 -9.76
N PHE A 231 6.30 -20.42 -11.09
CA PHE A 231 5.54 -19.41 -11.80
C PHE A 231 4.06 -19.80 -11.93
N ASP A 232 3.18 -18.94 -11.41
CA ASP A 232 1.73 -19.04 -11.57
C ASP A 232 1.17 -17.76 -12.20
N ALA A 233 0.69 -17.87 -13.44
CA ALA A 233 0.08 -16.78 -14.19
C ALA A 233 -1.25 -16.30 -13.60
N GLY A 234 -2.00 -17.17 -12.91
CA GLY A 234 -3.27 -16.85 -12.27
C GLY A 234 -3.11 -15.84 -11.14
N LEU A 235 -1.97 -15.86 -10.45
CA LEU A 235 -1.65 -14.91 -9.39
C LEU A 235 -1.24 -13.54 -9.92
N VAL A 236 -0.65 -13.47 -11.12
CA VAL A 236 0.00 -12.27 -11.68
C VAL A 236 -0.66 -11.70 -12.95
N VAL A 237 -1.97 -11.94 -13.14
CA VAL A 237 -2.71 -11.44 -14.32
C VAL A 237 -2.60 -9.91 -14.46
N ASN A 238 -2.61 -9.17 -13.36
CA ASN A 238 -2.57 -7.72 -13.38
C ASN A 238 -1.18 -7.19 -13.78
N GLU A 239 -0.15 -7.86 -13.31
CA GLU A 239 1.25 -7.59 -13.61
C GLU A 239 1.54 -7.90 -15.08
N LEU A 240 0.96 -8.99 -15.62
CA LEU A 240 1.00 -9.32 -17.05
C LEU A 240 0.35 -8.23 -17.91
N VAL A 241 -0.85 -7.79 -17.55
CA VAL A 241 -1.55 -6.71 -18.28
C VAL A 241 -0.80 -5.39 -18.16
N GLY A 242 -0.32 -5.04 -16.96
CA GLY A 242 0.47 -3.85 -16.71
C GLY A 242 1.76 -3.83 -17.54
N ALA A 243 2.51 -4.93 -17.55
CA ALA A 243 3.71 -5.09 -18.38
C ALA A 243 3.39 -4.97 -19.87
N ALA A 244 2.31 -5.60 -20.35
CA ALA A 244 1.88 -5.50 -21.74
C ALA A 244 1.56 -4.05 -22.14
N LEU A 245 0.85 -3.29 -21.28
CA LEU A 245 0.55 -1.89 -21.52
C LEU A 245 1.81 -1.01 -21.57
N VAL A 246 2.77 -1.24 -20.68
CA VAL A 246 4.08 -0.56 -20.69
C VAL A 246 4.84 -0.87 -21.98
N VAL A 247 4.97 -2.14 -22.35
CA VAL A 247 5.70 -2.58 -23.56
C VAL A 247 5.05 -2.01 -24.83
N VAL A 248 3.74 -2.19 -24.99
CA VAL A 248 3.01 -1.74 -26.19
C VAL A 248 2.99 -0.21 -26.26
N GLY A 249 2.69 0.45 -25.15
CA GLY A 249 2.60 1.91 -25.09
C GLY A 249 3.95 2.58 -25.38
N LEU A 250 5.02 2.14 -24.73
CA LEU A 250 6.37 2.69 -24.98
C LEU A 250 6.93 2.27 -26.34
N GLY A 251 6.61 1.05 -26.81
CA GLY A 251 6.92 0.62 -28.17
C GLY A 251 6.30 1.54 -29.22
N LEU A 252 5.04 1.96 -29.02
CA LEU A 252 4.37 2.93 -29.88
C LEU A 252 5.06 4.30 -29.83
N VAL A 253 5.43 4.80 -28.64
CA VAL A 253 6.19 6.06 -28.50
C VAL A 253 7.52 5.98 -29.25
N VAL A 254 8.33 4.95 -29.02
CA VAL A 254 9.65 4.79 -29.64
C VAL A 254 9.56 4.64 -31.16
N ARG A 255 8.59 3.86 -31.66
CA ARG A 255 8.40 3.64 -33.11
C ARG A 255 7.96 4.90 -33.84
N THR A 256 7.19 5.77 -33.19
CA THR A 256 6.60 6.97 -33.81
C THR A 256 7.46 8.21 -33.65
N MET A 257 8.31 8.23 -32.63
CA MET A 257 9.24 9.33 -32.37
C MET A 257 10.42 9.26 -33.35
N THR A 258 10.59 10.31 -34.15
CA THR A 258 11.66 10.42 -35.15
C THR A 258 12.56 11.61 -34.86
N ASP A 259 13.63 11.75 -35.64
CA ASP A 259 14.54 12.90 -35.55
C ASP A 259 13.93 14.17 -36.18
N ALA A 260 12.75 14.07 -36.79
CA ALA A 260 12.00 15.17 -37.37
C ALA A 260 10.86 15.64 -36.42
N PRO A 261 10.34 16.88 -36.58
CA PRO A 261 9.17 17.33 -35.84
C PRO A 261 7.95 16.42 -36.08
N PRO A 262 7.22 15.98 -35.03
CA PRO A 262 6.06 15.12 -35.21
C PRO A 262 4.90 15.89 -35.85
N GLY A 263 4.36 15.31 -36.93
CA GLY A 263 3.07 15.71 -37.49
C GLY A 263 1.90 15.40 -36.55
N LEU A 264 0.67 15.74 -36.96
CA LEU A 264 -0.52 15.55 -36.11
C LEU A 264 -0.76 14.07 -35.75
N VAL A 265 -0.65 13.16 -36.71
CA VAL A 265 -0.86 11.72 -36.49
C VAL A 265 0.22 11.16 -35.56
N ALA A 266 1.50 11.43 -35.83
CA ALA A 266 2.61 11.00 -34.97
C ALA A 266 2.45 11.54 -33.54
N GLY A 267 2.08 12.81 -33.39
CA GLY A 267 1.83 13.41 -32.08
C GLY A 267 0.69 12.73 -31.30
N ARG A 268 -0.40 12.36 -31.99
CA ARG A 268 -1.51 11.60 -31.37
C ARG A 268 -1.06 10.21 -30.94
N LEU A 269 -0.30 9.49 -31.77
CA LEU A 269 0.19 8.16 -31.43
C LEU A 269 1.17 8.18 -30.25
N ILE A 270 2.06 9.18 -30.18
CA ILE A 270 2.93 9.39 -29.01
C ILE A 270 2.08 9.62 -27.75
N GLY A 271 1.04 10.45 -27.85
CA GLY A 271 0.11 10.69 -26.73
C GLY A 271 -0.61 9.43 -26.27
N ILE A 272 -1.19 8.67 -27.20
CA ILE A 272 -1.88 7.40 -26.93
C ILE A 272 -0.91 6.39 -26.30
N GLY A 273 0.28 6.22 -26.89
CA GLY A 273 1.29 5.31 -26.35
C GLY A 273 1.75 5.69 -24.95
N SER A 274 1.88 6.99 -24.67
CA SER A 274 2.20 7.49 -23.33
C SER A 274 1.09 7.17 -22.33
N VAL A 275 -0.18 7.43 -22.68
CA VAL A 275 -1.33 7.13 -21.79
C VAL A 275 -1.44 5.63 -21.53
N LEU A 276 -1.32 4.79 -22.56
CA LEU A 276 -1.34 3.33 -22.40
C LEU A 276 -0.23 2.86 -21.46
N ALA A 277 1.01 3.32 -21.66
CA ALA A 277 2.12 2.91 -20.82
C ALA A 277 1.97 3.39 -19.36
N LEU A 278 1.52 4.62 -19.15
CA LEU A 278 1.33 5.20 -17.82
C LEU A 278 0.14 4.61 -17.07
N ALA A 279 -0.81 3.98 -17.77
CA ALA A 279 -1.89 3.22 -17.14
C ALA A 279 -1.43 1.88 -16.55
N GLY A 280 -0.31 1.32 -17.05
CA GLY A 280 0.20 0.01 -16.63
C GLY A 280 0.39 -0.12 -15.12
N PRO A 281 1.21 0.75 -14.48
CA PRO A 281 1.43 0.69 -13.04
C PRO A 281 0.16 0.85 -12.20
N SER A 282 -0.84 1.61 -12.67
CA SER A 282 -2.10 1.83 -11.94
C SER A 282 -3.01 0.61 -11.92
N LEU A 283 -2.72 -0.41 -12.74
CA LEU A 283 -3.37 -1.72 -12.67
C LEU A 283 -2.66 -2.68 -11.70
N THR A 284 -1.50 -2.27 -11.18
CA THR A 284 -0.67 -3.05 -10.24
C THR A 284 -0.64 -2.35 -8.87
N GLY A 285 -0.49 -3.11 -7.79
CA GLY A 285 -0.38 -2.57 -6.42
C GLY A 285 -1.69 -2.13 -5.73
N HIS A 286 -1.55 -1.44 -4.59
CA HIS A 286 -2.63 -1.22 -3.61
C HIS A 286 -3.80 -0.32 -4.07
N THR A 287 -3.58 0.59 -5.02
CA THR A 287 -4.59 1.59 -5.41
C THR A 287 -5.90 0.97 -5.89
N ARG A 288 -5.83 -0.21 -6.53
CA ARG A 288 -7.00 -0.94 -7.04
C ARG A 288 -7.75 -1.75 -5.99
N ALA A 289 -7.13 -2.02 -4.83
CA ALA A 289 -7.75 -2.74 -3.74
C ALA A 289 -8.76 -1.85 -2.98
N PHE A 290 -8.60 -0.52 -3.06
CA PHE A 290 -9.56 0.43 -2.49
C PHE A 290 -10.78 0.66 -3.40
N ALA A 291 -11.97 0.81 -2.80
CA ALA A 291 -13.19 1.18 -3.51
C ALA A 291 -13.44 2.71 -3.52
N PRO A 292 -14.04 3.27 -4.59
CA PRO A 292 -14.36 2.64 -5.87
C PRO A 292 -13.13 2.60 -6.81
N ALA A 293 -12.69 1.38 -7.19
CA ALA A 293 -11.43 1.15 -7.90
C ALA A 293 -11.26 1.99 -9.20
N PRO A 294 -12.28 2.15 -10.09
CA PRO A 294 -12.11 2.94 -11.31
C PRO A 294 -11.72 4.40 -11.06
N VAL A 295 -12.23 4.99 -9.96
CA VAL A 295 -11.93 6.38 -9.59
C VAL A 295 -10.48 6.48 -9.11
N LEU A 296 -10.04 5.58 -8.25
CA LEU A 296 -8.68 5.59 -7.71
C LEU A 296 -7.64 5.32 -8.82
N ILE A 297 -7.92 4.37 -9.71
CA ILE A 297 -7.08 4.10 -10.90
C ILE A 297 -6.98 5.37 -11.77
N MET A 298 -8.11 6.04 -12.04
CA MET A 298 -8.08 7.28 -12.82
C MET A 298 -7.20 8.36 -12.17
N TRP A 299 -7.33 8.58 -10.86
CA TRP A 299 -6.53 9.56 -10.13
C TRP A 299 -5.05 9.21 -10.09
N ASP A 300 -4.72 7.92 -9.99
CA ASP A 300 -3.34 7.44 -10.04
C ASP A 300 -2.72 7.63 -11.44
N VAL A 301 -3.45 7.28 -12.51
CA VAL A 301 -3.02 7.57 -13.88
C VAL A 301 -2.77 9.06 -14.08
N LEU A 302 -3.64 9.93 -13.55
CA LEU A 302 -3.44 11.39 -13.59
C LEU A 302 -2.19 11.82 -12.80
N HIS A 303 -1.97 11.25 -11.61
CA HIS A 303 -0.80 11.55 -10.78
C HIS A 303 0.50 11.14 -11.49
N VAL A 304 0.56 9.91 -11.98
CA VAL A 304 1.71 9.32 -12.68
C VAL A 304 1.97 10.06 -14.01
N ALA A 305 0.93 10.39 -14.78
CA ALA A 305 1.09 11.15 -16.02
C ALA A 305 1.61 12.57 -15.78
N ALA A 306 1.15 13.22 -14.71
CA ALA A 306 1.63 14.55 -14.36
C ALA A 306 3.10 14.50 -13.87
N GLY A 307 3.47 13.46 -13.11
CA GLY A 307 4.87 13.16 -12.76
C GLY A 307 5.75 12.90 -13.97
N ALA A 308 5.28 12.11 -14.94
CA ALA A 308 6.00 11.82 -16.19
C ALA A 308 6.28 13.09 -16.99
N MET A 309 5.25 13.91 -17.24
CA MET A 309 5.42 15.17 -17.97
C MET A 309 6.33 16.16 -17.22
N TRP A 310 6.31 16.14 -15.88
CA TRP A 310 7.20 16.98 -15.07
C TRP A 310 8.66 16.54 -15.21
N LEU A 311 8.98 15.28 -14.92
CA LEU A 311 10.35 14.74 -15.00
C LEU A 311 10.89 14.81 -16.43
N GLY A 312 10.16 14.23 -17.39
CA GLY A 312 10.57 14.21 -18.79
C GLY A 312 10.68 15.62 -19.37
N GLY A 313 9.84 16.55 -18.95
CA GLY A 313 9.92 17.94 -19.37
C GLY A 313 11.14 18.70 -18.83
N LEU A 314 11.56 18.45 -17.58
CA LEU A 314 12.81 19.02 -17.04
C LEU A 314 14.03 18.46 -17.76
N ILE A 315 14.10 17.14 -17.96
CA ILE A 315 15.19 16.50 -18.72
C ILE A 315 15.21 17.02 -20.16
N GLY A 316 14.04 17.08 -20.81
CA GLY A 316 13.87 17.64 -22.14
C GLY A 316 14.35 19.08 -22.25
N LEU A 317 14.02 19.94 -21.27
CA LEU A 317 14.53 21.30 -21.20
C LEU A 317 16.05 21.36 -21.05
N VAL A 318 16.65 20.57 -20.16
CA VAL A 318 18.13 20.55 -19.98
C VAL A 318 18.83 20.21 -21.30
N LEU A 319 18.29 19.25 -22.05
CA LEU A 319 18.86 18.80 -23.33
C LEU A 319 18.63 19.79 -24.47
N THR A 320 17.51 20.53 -24.45
CA THR A 320 17.12 21.45 -25.54
C THR A 320 17.59 22.88 -25.34
N LEU A 321 17.56 23.42 -24.13
CA LEU A 321 17.91 24.81 -23.85
C LEU A 321 19.34 25.14 -24.27
N ARG A 322 20.29 24.22 -24.05
CA ARG A 322 21.68 24.39 -24.50
C ARG A 322 21.79 24.52 -26.02
N ALA A 323 20.97 23.76 -26.77
CA ALA A 323 20.98 23.79 -28.23
C ALA A 323 20.15 24.95 -28.82
N LEU A 324 19.31 25.58 -28.01
CA LEU A 324 18.58 26.80 -28.35
C LEU A 324 19.36 28.07 -27.97
N ALA A 325 20.61 27.94 -27.49
CA ALA A 325 21.50 29.08 -27.30
C ALA A 325 21.67 29.86 -28.62
N GLY A 326 21.50 31.18 -28.57
CA GLY A 326 21.47 32.05 -29.76
C GLY A 326 20.13 32.06 -30.52
N ARG A 327 19.11 31.30 -30.07
CA ARG A 327 17.75 31.28 -30.65
C ARG A 327 16.72 31.72 -29.61
N GLU A 328 16.85 32.97 -29.16
CA GLU A 328 16.15 33.52 -28.00
C GLU A 328 14.63 33.36 -28.05
N LEU A 329 14.01 33.61 -29.21
CA LEU A 329 12.56 33.45 -29.40
C LEU A 329 12.08 31.99 -29.22
N LEU A 330 12.82 31.03 -29.77
CA LEU A 330 12.48 29.60 -29.65
C LEU A 330 12.72 29.08 -28.23
N ALA A 331 13.82 29.52 -27.60
CA ALA A 331 14.11 29.24 -26.20
C ALA A 331 13.01 29.78 -25.27
N ALA A 332 12.61 31.05 -25.47
CA ALA A 332 11.55 31.69 -24.70
C ALA A 332 10.20 30.99 -24.90
N GLN A 333 9.88 30.56 -26.13
CA GLN A 333 8.65 29.84 -26.44
C GLN A 333 8.60 28.47 -25.74
N ALA A 334 9.67 27.67 -25.83
CA ALA A 334 9.75 26.37 -25.16
C ALA A 334 9.65 26.51 -23.64
N LEU A 335 10.40 27.46 -23.07
CA LEU A 335 10.42 27.74 -21.64
C LEU A 335 9.06 28.23 -21.13
N SER A 336 8.40 29.13 -21.86
CA SER A 336 7.07 29.62 -21.49
C SER A 336 6.02 28.53 -21.56
N ARG A 337 6.04 27.68 -22.58
CA ARG A 337 5.10 26.55 -22.72
C ARG A 337 5.25 25.57 -21.58
N PHE A 338 6.48 25.13 -21.31
CA PHE A 338 6.73 24.22 -20.18
C PHE A 338 6.35 24.87 -18.86
N SER A 339 6.70 26.14 -18.64
CA SER A 339 6.35 26.84 -17.40
C SER A 339 4.84 26.93 -17.19
N THR A 340 4.04 27.18 -18.23
CA THR A 340 2.58 27.17 -18.13
C THR A 340 2.04 25.77 -17.82
N ILE A 341 2.52 24.75 -18.52
CA ILE A 341 2.13 23.35 -18.29
C ILE A 341 2.50 22.92 -16.87
N ALA A 342 3.74 23.16 -16.44
CA ALA A 342 4.25 22.81 -15.11
C ALA A 342 3.42 23.43 -13.98
N GLY A 343 2.91 24.65 -14.15
CA GLY A 343 2.01 25.26 -13.17
C GLY A 343 0.70 24.49 -12.99
N GLY A 344 0.11 23.99 -14.08
CA GLY A 344 -1.06 23.11 -14.03
C GLY A 344 -0.73 21.71 -13.51
N LEU A 345 0.39 21.13 -13.93
CA LEU A 345 0.84 19.82 -13.47
C LEU A 345 1.05 19.78 -11.96
N LEU A 346 1.58 20.84 -11.35
CA LEU A 346 1.77 20.90 -9.90
C LEU A 346 0.44 20.79 -9.15
N LEU A 347 -0.62 21.42 -9.66
CA LEU A 347 -1.97 21.30 -9.11
C LEU A 347 -2.52 19.88 -9.28
N VAL A 348 -2.29 19.25 -10.43
CA VAL A 348 -2.74 17.88 -10.69
C VAL A 348 -2.00 16.88 -9.79
N VAL A 349 -0.67 16.94 -9.72
CA VAL A 349 0.14 16.06 -8.86
C VAL A 349 -0.25 16.22 -7.40
N ALA A 350 -0.36 17.47 -6.91
CA ALA A 350 -0.72 17.74 -5.52
C ALA A 350 -2.15 17.31 -5.20
N GLY A 351 -3.13 17.64 -6.06
CA GLY A 351 -4.53 17.27 -5.87
C GLY A 351 -4.76 15.77 -5.95
N ALA A 352 -4.22 15.11 -6.98
CA ALA A 352 -4.29 13.66 -7.13
C ALA A 352 -3.57 12.94 -6.01
N GLY A 353 -2.38 13.40 -5.64
CA GLY A 353 -1.60 12.81 -4.55
C GLY A 353 -2.29 12.96 -3.20
N ALA A 354 -2.87 14.13 -2.90
CA ALA A 354 -3.62 14.35 -1.67
C ALA A 354 -4.89 13.50 -1.60
N PHE A 355 -5.63 13.40 -2.71
CA PHE A 355 -6.80 12.53 -2.79
C PHE A 355 -6.42 11.06 -2.56
N LEU A 356 -5.42 10.55 -3.28
CA LEU A 356 -4.95 9.17 -3.10
C LEU A 356 -4.44 8.92 -1.67
N ALA A 357 -3.61 9.82 -1.13
CA ALA A 357 -3.10 9.71 0.24
C ALA A 357 -4.22 9.64 1.28
N TRP A 358 -5.24 10.51 1.16
CA TRP A 358 -6.38 10.50 2.07
C TRP A 358 -7.20 9.21 1.95
N ARG A 359 -7.44 8.75 0.72
CA ARG A 359 -8.22 7.52 0.46
C ARG A 359 -7.51 6.27 0.97
N ILE A 360 -6.19 6.22 0.88
CA ILE A 360 -5.37 5.06 1.25
C ILE A 360 -5.10 5.02 2.76
N VAL A 361 -4.71 6.16 3.35
CA VAL A 361 -4.31 6.22 4.77
C VAL A 361 -5.51 6.37 5.70
N GLY A 362 -6.54 7.11 5.26
CA GLY A 362 -7.82 7.26 5.97
C GLY A 362 -7.80 8.09 7.26
N SER A 363 -6.65 8.25 7.93
CA SER A 363 -6.52 9.04 9.16
C SER A 363 -5.08 9.56 9.37
N TRP A 364 -4.87 10.35 10.43
CA TRP A 364 -3.56 10.97 10.70
C TRP A 364 -2.58 10.04 11.42
N ALA A 365 -3.08 9.11 12.26
CA ALA A 365 -2.22 8.26 13.09
C ALA A 365 -1.29 7.35 12.26
N PRO A 366 -1.78 6.63 11.22
CA PRO A 366 -0.92 5.77 10.41
C PRO A 366 0.17 6.52 9.64
N LEU A 367 0.04 7.84 9.42
CA LEU A 367 1.09 8.64 8.75
C LEU A 367 2.40 8.68 9.54
N VAL A 368 2.33 8.60 10.87
CA VAL A 368 3.51 8.71 11.75
C VAL A 368 3.82 7.41 12.49
N GLU A 369 2.90 6.46 12.48
CA GLU A 369 3.04 5.16 13.15
C GLU A 369 3.52 4.05 12.20
N THR A 370 3.34 4.19 10.89
CA THR A 370 3.67 3.14 9.92
C THR A 370 4.87 3.49 9.04
N ALA A 371 5.60 2.47 8.58
CA ALA A 371 6.67 2.63 7.60
C ALA A 371 6.18 3.29 6.30
N TYR A 372 4.98 2.91 5.84
CA TYR A 372 4.32 3.54 4.70
C TYR A 372 4.10 5.03 4.91
N GLY A 373 3.59 5.43 6.08
CA GLY A 373 3.38 6.82 6.46
C GLY A 373 4.66 7.64 6.38
N TRP A 374 5.76 7.13 6.93
CA TRP A 374 7.07 7.77 6.85
C TRP A 374 7.61 7.90 5.41
N LEU A 375 7.46 6.84 4.59
CA LEU A 375 7.84 6.89 3.17
C LEU A 375 7.00 7.90 2.38
N LEU A 376 5.69 7.99 2.68
CA LEU A 376 4.78 8.97 2.08
C LEU A 376 5.15 10.40 2.49
N LEU A 377 5.45 10.64 3.77
CA LEU A 377 5.92 11.94 4.25
C LEU A 377 7.25 12.33 3.62
N ALA A 378 8.19 11.39 3.46
CA ALA A 378 9.44 11.61 2.74
C ALA A 378 9.17 11.98 1.27
N LYS A 379 8.26 11.28 0.58
CA LYS A 379 7.84 11.58 -0.79
C LYS A 379 7.26 12.99 -0.89
N ILE A 380 6.36 13.36 0.01
CA ILE A 380 5.75 14.70 0.07
C ILE A 380 6.82 15.76 0.34
N GLY A 381 7.73 15.54 1.28
CA GLY A 381 8.81 16.46 1.63
C GLY A 381 9.76 16.72 0.46
N ILE A 382 10.19 15.66 -0.24
CA ILE A 382 11.04 15.78 -1.43
C ILE A 382 10.27 16.50 -2.55
N ALA A 383 9.02 16.14 -2.82
CA ALA A 383 8.20 16.80 -3.84
C ALA A 383 7.99 18.30 -3.55
N ALA A 384 7.76 18.65 -2.28
CA ALA A 384 7.64 20.04 -1.83
C ALA A 384 8.95 20.81 -2.01
N LEU A 385 10.11 20.19 -1.73
CA LEU A 385 11.42 20.78 -1.98
C LEU A 385 11.64 21.05 -3.48
N VAL A 386 11.34 20.09 -4.36
CA VAL A 386 11.45 20.29 -5.81
C VAL A 386 10.50 21.41 -6.28
N ALA A 387 9.26 21.42 -5.78
CA ALA A 387 8.29 22.47 -6.10
C ALA A 387 8.76 23.87 -5.60
N ALA A 388 9.41 23.94 -4.44
CA ALA A 388 9.97 25.18 -3.91
C ALA A 388 11.13 25.70 -4.77
N ILE A 389 12.04 24.82 -5.21
CA ILE A 389 13.11 25.18 -6.15
C ILE A 389 12.51 25.67 -7.48
N GLY A 390 11.49 24.98 -7.99
CA GLY A 390 10.78 25.36 -9.21
C GLY A 390 10.07 26.71 -9.09
N GLY A 391 9.44 26.97 -7.94
CA GLY A 391 8.80 28.24 -7.59
C GLY A 391 9.83 29.38 -7.50
N TRP A 392 10.97 29.14 -6.84
CA TRP A 392 12.08 30.09 -6.78
C TRP A 392 12.61 30.41 -8.17
N ASN A 393 12.82 29.39 -9.01
CA ASN A 393 13.22 29.54 -10.40
C ASN A 393 12.20 30.38 -11.19
N ARG A 394 10.89 30.16 -10.96
CA ARG A 394 9.81 30.88 -11.63
C ARG A 394 9.70 32.35 -11.24
N TRP A 395 9.77 32.65 -9.94
CA TRP A 395 9.43 33.99 -9.43
C TRP A 395 10.64 34.87 -9.08
N ARG A 396 11.82 34.28 -8.86
CA ARG A 396 13.05 35.00 -8.55
C ARG A 396 14.04 34.92 -9.73
N THR A 397 14.43 33.71 -10.11
CA THR A 397 15.50 33.52 -11.10
C THR A 397 15.08 34.00 -12.49
N LEU A 398 13.92 33.55 -13.00
CA LEU A 398 13.47 33.90 -14.36
C LEU A 398 13.25 35.41 -14.59
N PRO A 399 12.61 36.17 -13.67
CA PRO A 399 12.53 37.62 -13.80
C PRO A 399 13.90 38.30 -13.77
N ALA A 400 14.82 37.85 -12.91
CA ALA A 400 16.19 38.38 -12.87
C ALA A 400 16.95 38.11 -14.17
N VAL A 401 16.80 36.91 -14.76
CA VAL A 401 17.39 36.57 -16.07
C VAL A 401 16.84 37.48 -17.17
N ARG A 402 15.52 37.76 -17.16
CA ARG A 402 14.87 38.63 -18.15
C ARG A 402 15.28 40.10 -18.02
N ALA A 403 15.59 40.55 -16.81
CA ALA A 403 16.06 41.90 -16.53
C ALA A 403 17.55 42.09 -16.88
N ALA A 404 18.31 41.02 -17.05
CA ALA A 404 19.74 41.07 -17.38
C ALA A 404 19.97 41.56 -18.83
N SER A 405 20.61 42.71 -18.95
CA SER A 405 20.94 43.35 -20.23
C SER A 405 22.30 42.93 -20.80
N GLY A 406 23.24 42.45 -19.98
CA GLY A 406 24.60 42.06 -20.38
C GLY A 406 24.78 40.58 -20.74
N PHE A 407 25.70 40.29 -21.67
CA PHE A 407 26.03 38.91 -22.11
C PHE A 407 26.52 38.03 -20.94
N SER A 408 27.43 38.53 -20.10
CA SER A 408 27.95 37.85 -18.93
C SER A 408 26.88 37.53 -17.88
N ASP A 409 25.91 38.44 -17.71
CA ASP A 409 24.82 38.26 -16.75
C ASP A 409 23.80 37.23 -17.25
N ARG A 410 23.51 37.23 -18.56
CA ARG A 410 22.68 36.20 -19.20
C ARG A 410 23.32 34.82 -19.14
N GLU A 411 24.64 34.73 -19.32
CA GLU A 411 25.39 33.48 -19.23
C GLU A 411 25.39 32.91 -17.80
N ARG A 412 25.70 33.75 -16.80
CA ARG A 412 25.61 33.36 -15.37
C ARG A 412 24.21 32.89 -14.99
N ALA A 413 23.19 33.62 -15.45
CA ALA A 413 21.80 33.30 -15.21
C ALA A 413 21.37 31.97 -15.88
N ALA A 414 21.81 31.70 -17.11
CA ALA A 414 21.58 30.43 -17.80
C ALA A 414 22.26 29.24 -17.11
N VAL A 415 23.49 29.44 -16.60
CA VAL A 415 24.22 28.41 -15.83
C VAL A 415 23.49 28.11 -14.52
N LEU A 416 23.04 29.13 -13.79
CA LEU A 416 22.27 28.97 -12.56
C LEU A 416 20.97 28.19 -12.79
N VAL A 417 20.18 28.58 -13.80
CA VAL A 417 18.95 27.86 -14.17
C VAL A 417 19.24 26.41 -14.57
N THR A 418 20.28 26.17 -15.35
CA THR A 418 20.65 24.80 -15.76
C THR A 418 21.06 23.95 -14.55
N ARG A 419 21.81 24.53 -13.60
CA ARG A 419 22.23 23.83 -12.39
C ARG A 419 21.05 23.50 -11.49
N THR A 420 20.13 24.45 -11.27
CA THR A 420 18.95 24.22 -10.43
C THR A 420 18.01 23.20 -11.07
N VAL A 421 17.76 23.28 -12.37
CA VAL A 421 16.94 22.28 -13.10
C VAL A 421 17.56 20.87 -13.05
N ARG A 422 18.89 20.75 -13.10
CA ARG A 422 19.56 19.46 -12.91
C ARG A 422 19.35 18.90 -11.49
N VAL A 423 19.44 19.75 -10.48
CA VAL A 423 19.17 19.36 -9.08
C VAL A 423 17.71 18.91 -8.94
N GLU A 424 16.75 19.64 -9.52
CA GLU A 424 15.33 19.24 -9.55
C GLU A 424 15.15 17.86 -10.20
N ALA A 425 15.78 17.61 -11.36
CA ALA A 425 15.70 16.32 -12.04
C ALA A 425 16.28 15.16 -11.21
N VAL A 426 17.43 15.37 -10.54
CA VAL A 426 18.04 14.36 -9.66
C VAL A 426 17.14 14.08 -8.45
N LEU A 427 16.60 15.11 -7.82
CA LEU A 427 15.67 14.96 -6.70
C LEU A 427 14.39 14.20 -7.09
N LEU A 428 13.88 14.41 -8.31
CA LEU A 428 12.75 13.64 -8.83
C LEU A 428 13.12 12.16 -9.10
N VAL A 429 14.34 11.87 -9.53
CA VAL A 429 14.80 10.46 -9.65
C VAL A 429 14.90 9.80 -8.27
N VAL A 430 15.44 10.51 -7.27
CA VAL A 430 15.46 10.03 -5.87
C VAL A 430 14.04 9.83 -5.34
N LEU A 431 13.13 10.77 -5.60
CA LEU A 431 11.71 10.67 -5.26
C LEU A 431 11.07 9.40 -5.84
N LEU A 432 11.44 9.01 -7.06
CA LEU A 432 10.95 7.78 -7.69
C LEU A 432 11.56 6.52 -7.09
N GLY A 433 12.82 6.56 -6.64
CA GLY A 433 13.41 5.48 -5.84
C GLY A 433 12.63 5.23 -4.55
N VAL A 434 12.32 6.30 -3.80
CA VAL A 434 11.44 6.23 -2.61
C VAL A 434 10.05 5.74 -2.98
N THR A 435 9.50 6.19 -4.11
CA THR A 435 8.19 5.75 -4.59
C THR A 435 8.18 4.27 -4.95
N GLY A 436 9.27 3.72 -5.49
CA GLY A 436 9.38 2.29 -5.80
C GLY A 436 9.23 1.40 -4.57
N VAL A 437 9.85 1.78 -3.45
CA VAL A 437 9.68 1.09 -2.16
C VAL A 437 8.28 1.32 -1.59
N LEU A 438 7.79 2.58 -1.62
CA LEU A 438 6.46 2.94 -1.12
C LEU A 438 5.33 2.16 -1.79
N VAL A 439 5.40 1.94 -3.10
CA VAL A 439 4.36 1.23 -3.88
C VAL A 439 4.22 -0.24 -3.46
N ASN A 440 5.30 -0.84 -2.96
CA ASN A 440 5.34 -2.23 -2.53
C ASN A 440 5.36 -2.39 -1.00
N THR A 441 5.12 -1.30 -0.26
CA THR A 441 5.02 -1.31 1.21
C THR A 441 3.56 -1.24 1.61
N SER A 442 3.11 -2.15 2.46
CA SER A 442 1.72 -2.15 2.93
C SER A 442 1.38 -0.84 3.67
N PRO A 443 0.25 -0.17 3.35
CA PRO A 443 -0.19 1.05 4.01
C PRO A 443 -0.69 0.87 5.44
N ARG A 444 -0.82 -0.37 5.92
CA ARG A 444 -1.19 -0.68 7.31
C ARG A 444 -0.05 -1.40 8.04
N PRO A 445 0.00 -1.33 9.39
CA PRO A 445 0.83 -2.23 10.18
C PRO A 445 0.55 -3.68 9.78
N ALA A 446 1.53 -4.57 9.98
CA ALA A 446 1.27 -6.00 9.85
C ALA A 446 0.04 -6.34 10.71
N PRO A 447 -0.91 -7.16 10.20
CA PRO A 447 -1.97 -7.66 11.05
C PRO A 447 -1.34 -8.24 12.31
N VAL A 448 -2.00 -8.03 13.45
CA VAL A 448 -1.64 -8.76 14.66
C VAL A 448 -1.93 -10.22 14.32
N THR A 449 -0.92 -10.93 13.85
CA THR A 449 -0.97 -12.37 13.76
C THR A 449 -1.25 -12.81 15.19
N ALA A 450 -2.42 -13.38 15.44
CA ALA A 450 -2.61 -14.18 16.63
C ALA A 450 -1.49 -15.22 16.55
N ALA A 451 -0.46 -15.02 17.38
CA ALA A 451 0.62 -15.98 17.42
C ALA A 451 -0.04 -17.27 17.89
N SER A 452 0.11 -18.34 17.12
CA SER A 452 -0.15 -19.69 17.59
C SER A 452 0.92 -20.05 18.64
N GLY A 453 1.00 -19.29 19.73
CA GLY A 453 1.58 -19.74 20.96
C GLY A 453 0.51 -20.56 21.66
N THR A 454 0.91 -21.65 22.31
CA THR A 454 0.05 -22.45 23.20
C THR A 454 -0.93 -21.55 23.93
N THR A 455 -2.21 -21.62 23.56
CA THR A 455 -3.25 -20.97 24.32
C THR A 455 -3.28 -21.68 25.66
N GLY A 456 -2.54 -21.18 26.65
CA GLY A 456 -2.92 -21.38 28.03
C GLY A 456 -4.21 -20.60 28.21
N ALA A 457 -5.29 -21.16 27.68
CA ALA A 457 -6.64 -20.75 27.90
C ALA A 457 -7.05 -21.40 29.22
N GLY A 458 -7.33 -20.57 30.22
CA GLY A 458 -7.98 -21.05 31.42
C GLY A 458 -9.49 -20.88 31.26
N VAL A 459 -10.24 -21.84 31.80
CA VAL A 459 -11.70 -21.80 31.81
C VAL A 459 -12.17 -21.90 33.25
N SER A 460 -13.16 -21.09 33.61
CA SER A 460 -13.83 -21.17 34.91
C SER A 460 -15.29 -20.75 34.79
N THR A 461 -16.07 -20.93 35.85
CA THR A 461 -17.50 -20.61 35.85
C THR A 461 -17.82 -19.50 36.83
N ALA A 462 -18.73 -18.61 36.45
CA ALA A 462 -19.21 -17.47 37.23
C ALA A 462 -20.76 -17.51 37.26
N GLY A 463 -21.32 -18.26 38.21
CA GLY A 463 -22.74 -18.59 38.18
C GLY A 463 -23.04 -19.63 37.10
N GLU A 464 -24.00 -19.34 36.21
CA GLU A 464 -24.33 -20.17 35.04
C GLU A 464 -23.49 -19.82 33.79
N LEU A 465 -22.66 -18.77 33.87
CA LEU A 465 -21.83 -18.31 32.78
C LEU A 465 -20.45 -18.95 32.82
N LYS A 466 -19.90 -19.26 31.65
CA LYS A 466 -18.53 -19.74 31.47
C LYS A 466 -17.64 -18.57 31.10
N VAL A 467 -16.48 -18.48 31.74
CA VAL A 467 -15.49 -17.42 31.51
C VAL A 467 -14.19 -18.06 31.05
N LEU A 468 -13.74 -17.65 29.88
CA LEU A 468 -12.46 -18.03 29.30
C LEU A 468 -11.52 -16.84 29.40
N ALA A 469 -10.28 -17.07 29.80
CA ALA A 469 -9.23 -16.05 29.72
C ALA A 469 -8.02 -16.60 28.99
N VAL A 470 -7.42 -15.76 28.15
CA VAL A 470 -6.23 -16.07 27.35
C VAL A 470 -5.24 -14.92 27.49
N MET A 471 -3.97 -15.23 27.68
CA MET A 471 -2.89 -14.24 27.71
C MET A 471 -1.95 -14.47 26.54
N ASP A 472 -1.67 -13.44 25.74
CA ASP A 472 -0.83 -13.53 24.54
C ASP A 472 0.08 -12.30 24.35
N PRO A 473 1.41 -12.45 24.31
CA PRO A 473 2.16 -13.69 24.53
C PRO A 473 2.06 -14.17 25.99
N GLN A 474 2.39 -15.43 26.26
CA GLN A 474 2.49 -15.96 27.64
C GLN A 474 3.90 -15.79 28.19
N ARG A 475 4.41 -14.55 28.23
CA ARG A 475 5.79 -14.26 28.66
C ARG A 475 5.89 -13.18 29.72
N VAL A 476 7.07 -13.07 30.33
CA VAL A 476 7.42 -11.89 31.13
C VAL A 476 7.51 -10.66 30.23
N GLY A 477 6.85 -9.57 30.62
CA GLY A 477 6.73 -8.33 29.86
C GLY A 477 5.30 -8.04 29.43
N SER A 478 5.14 -7.32 28.32
CA SER A 478 3.83 -6.93 27.80
C SER A 478 3.10 -8.10 27.17
N ASN A 479 1.85 -8.29 27.58
CA ASN A 479 0.91 -9.29 27.09
C ASN A 479 -0.49 -8.69 26.90
N THR A 480 -1.23 -9.23 25.95
CA THR A 480 -2.65 -9.00 25.77
C THR A 480 -3.43 -10.01 26.60
N LEU A 481 -4.43 -9.56 27.36
CA LEU A 481 -5.38 -10.41 28.07
C LEU A 481 -6.73 -10.36 27.36
N LEU A 482 -7.17 -11.49 26.83
CA LEU A 482 -8.51 -11.70 26.29
C LEU A 482 -9.37 -12.40 27.33
N VAL A 483 -10.60 -11.92 27.53
CA VAL A 483 -11.61 -12.51 28.40
C VAL A 483 -12.89 -12.69 27.59
N GLN A 484 -13.37 -13.92 27.48
CA GLN A 484 -14.63 -14.25 26.83
C GLN A 484 -15.64 -14.77 27.86
N VAL A 485 -16.87 -14.29 27.76
CA VAL A 485 -18.01 -14.71 28.58
C VAL A 485 -18.99 -15.44 27.68
N GLN A 486 -19.35 -16.66 28.06
CA GLN A 486 -20.28 -17.53 27.36
C GLN A 486 -21.42 -17.94 28.29
N ASP A 487 -22.59 -18.23 27.73
CA ASP A 487 -23.68 -18.87 28.46
C ASP A 487 -23.49 -20.39 28.61
N ALA A 488 -24.49 -21.07 29.16
CA ALA A 488 -24.45 -22.52 29.36
C ALA A 488 -24.46 -23.33 28.05
N GLY A 489 -24.90 -22.73 26.94
CA GLY A 489 -24.86 -23.30 25.59
C GLY A 489 -23.55 -23.04 24.85
N GLY A 490 -22.65 -22.23 25.42
CA GLY A 490 -21.39 -21.84 24.78
C GLY A 490 -21.50 -20.61 23.89
N ASP A 491 -22.69 -20.01 23.78
CA ASP A 491 -22.91 -18.80 23.00
C ASP A 491 -22.30 -17.58 23.72
N PRO A 492 -21.68 -16.62 23.01
CA PRO A 492 -21.15 -15.41 23.63
C PRO A 492 -22.23 -14.61 24.34
N TYR A 493 -21.99 -14.26 25.61
CA TYR A 493 -22.92 -13.51 26.45
C TYR A 493 -22.36 -12.13 26.76
N ASP A 494 -23.10 -11.08 26.40
CA ASP A 494 -22.75 -9.68 26.72
C ASP A 494 -23.35 -9.26 28.08
N PRO A 495 -22.55 -9.21 29.17
CA PRO A 495 -23.02 -8.66 30.43
C PRO A 495 -23.41 -7.17 30.31
N PRO A 496 -24.39 -6.68 31.12
CA PRO A 496 -24.86 -5.30 31.08
C PRO A 496 -23.79 -4.22 31.31
N THR A 497 -22.68 -4.60 31.95
CA THR A 497 -21.50 -3.76 32.12
C THR A 497 -20.25 -4.58 31.84
N ASN A 498 -19.19 -3.93 31.35
CA ASN A 498 -17.91 -4.58 31.13
C ASN A 498 -17.44 -5.34 32.38
N PRO A 499 -16.85 -6.54 32.21
CA PRO A 499 -16.22 -7.28 33.30
C PRO A 499 -15.16 -6.44 34.00
N VAL A 500 -15.09 -6.59 35.32
CA VAL A 500 -13.96 -6.09 36.12
C VAL A 500 -12.96 -7.22 36.22
N VAL A 501 -11.76 -7.02 35.68
CA VAL A 501 -10.71 -8.04 35.60
C VAL A 501 -9.55 -7.62 36.48
N SER A 502 -9.03 -8.52 37.31
CA SER A 502 -7.82 -8.28 38.11
C SER A 502 -6.84 -9.44 37.97
N LEU A 503 -5.56 -9.14 38.06
CA LEU A 503 -4.48 -10.10 37.83
C LEU A 503 -3.59 -10.22 39.07
N ARG A 504 -3.40 -11.44 39.56
CA ARG A 504 -2.57 -11.73 40.74
C ARG A 504 -1.73 -13.00 40.57
N THR A 505 -0.67 -13.12 41.36
CA THR A 505 0.18 -14.32 41.48
C THR A 505 0.70 -14.41 42.93
N ASP A 506 1.33 -15.51 43.32
CA ASP A 506 1.77 -15.74 44.70
C ASP A 506 2.68 -14.63 45.26
N GLY A 507 2.09 -13.74 46.07
CA GLY A 507 2.79 -12.61 46.69
C GLY A 507 2.91 -11.35 45.83
N LEU A 508 2.19 -11.25 44.70
CA LEU A 508 2.13 -10.03 43.88
C LEU A 508 0.74 -9.83 43.26
N ASP A 509 0.13 -8.68 43.56
CA ASP A 509 -1.15 -8.24 42.99
C ASP A 509 -0.89 -7.08 42.02
N VAL A 510 -1.23 -7.27 40.75
CA VAL A 510 -1.08 -6.24 39.68
C VAL A 510 -2.28 -5.30 39.67
N GLY A 511 -3.38 -5.67 40.34
CA GLY A 511 -4.60 -4.88 40.41
C GLY A 511 -5.50 -5.06 39.20
N GLU A 512 -6.37 -4.06 38.97
CA GLU A 512 -7.40 -4.10 37.93
C GLU A 512 -6.81 -3.83 36.53
N VAL A 513 -7.13 -4.72 35.59
CA VAL A 513 -6.82 -4.61 34.17
C VAL A 513 -8.01 -3.98 33.46
N THR A 514 -7.81 -2.84 32.81
CA THR A 514 -8.87 -2.20 32.03
C THR A 514 -9.12 -2.99 30.76
N VAL A 515 -10.32 -3.58 30.64
CA VAL A 515 -10.74 -4.32 29.45
C VAL A 515 -11.80 -3.56 28.63
N ARG A 516 -11.79 -3.76 27.31
CA ARG A 516 -12.73 -3.14 26.35
C ARG A 516 -13.39 -4.22 25.51
N PRO A 517 -14.68 -4.08 25.16
CA PRO A 517 -15.35 -5.03 24.28
C PRO A 517 -14.76 -4.94 22.87
N ILE A 518 -14.49 -6.10 22.26
CA ILE A 518 -13.97 -6.21 20.89
C ILE A 518 -14.87 -7.05 19.98
N ALA A 519 -15.65 -7.96 20.56
CA ALA A 519 -16.70 -8.75 19.90
C ALA A 519 -17.77 -9.12 20.94
N ALA A 520 -18.87 -9.76 20.51
CA ALA A 520 -19.90 -10.25 21.43
C ALA A 520 -19.26 -11.16 22.49
N GLY A 521 -19.59 -10.90 23.76
CA GLY A 521 -19.07 -11.58 24.94
C GLY A 521 -17.55 -11.49 25.13
N THR A 522 -16.82 -10.73 24.31
CA THR A 522 -15.36 -10.79 24.24
C THR A 522 -14.71 -9.45 24.54
N TYR A 523 -13.78 -9.46 25.49
CA TYR A 523 -13.13 -8.29 26.05
C TYR A 523 -11.60 -8.41 25.98
N GLN A 524 -10.92 -7.31 25.69
CA GLN A 524 -9.46 -7.25 25.58
C GLN A 524 -8.88 -6.17 26.50
N GLY A 525 -7.77 -6.48 27.17
CA GLY A 525 -6.97 -5.53 27.94
C GLY A 525 -5.47 -5.77 27.78
N GLU A 526 -4.68 -4.74 27.98
CA GLU A 526 -3.21 -4.82 27.97
C GLU A 526 -2.70 -5.02 29.39
N VAL A 527 -1.75 -5.93 29.58
CA VAL A 527 -1.17 -6.22 30.90
C VAL A 527 0.34 -6.44 30.81
N VAL A 528 1.06 -6.01 31.84
CA VAL A 528 2.50 -6.26 31.96
C VAL A 528 2.73 -7.27 33.07
N VAL A 529 3.27 -8.43 32.71
CA VAL A 529 3.59 -9.51 33.64
C VAL A 529 5.05 -9.40 34.09
N PRO A 530 5.33 -9.12 35.36
CA PRO A 530 6.69 -8.85 35.84
C PRO A 530 7.53 -10.11 36.11
N ARG A 531 6.91 -11.31 36.13
CA ARG A 531 7.61 -12.58 36.38
C ARG A 531 6.86 -13.78 35.81
N ALA A 532 7.62 -14.84 35.52
CA ALA A 532 7.08 -16.13 35.13
C ALA A 532 6.37 -16.83 36.30
N GLY A 533 5.54 -17.81 35.99
CA GLY A 533 4.80 -18.63 36.95
C GLY A 533 3.29 -18.64 36.70
N GLU A 534 2.55 -19.14 37.68
CA GLU A 534 1.09 -19.19 37.64
C GLU A 534 0.48 -17.84 37.99
N TRP A 535 -0.50 -17.43 37.20
CA TRP A 535 -1.25 -16.19 37.33
C TRP A 535 -2.74 -16.49 37.44
N GLU A 536 -3.38 -15.85 38.41
CA GLU A 536 -4.83 -15.90 38.63
C GLU A 536 -5.46 -14.64 38.06
N VAL A 537 -6.26 -14.82 37.01
CA VAL A 537 -7.13 -13.80 36.42
C VAL A 537 -8.48 -13.89 37.11
N GLN A 538 -8.78 -12.96 38.00
CA GLN A 538 -10.09 -12.87 38.62
C GLN A 538 -11.02 -11.98 37.79
N VAL A 539 -12.15 -12.53 37.37
CA VAL A 539 -13.15 -11.84 36.55
C VAL A 539 -14.43 -11.70 37.36
N SER A 540 -14.90 -10.47 37.52
CA SER A 540 -16.17 -10.14 38.16
C SER A 540 -17.16 -9.66 37.11
N LEU A 541 -18.27 -10.38 36.97
CA LEU A 541 -19.34 -10.07 36.03
C LEU A 541 -20.50 -9.44 36.79
N ARG A 542 -20.85 -8.19 36.48
CA ARG A 542 -22.01 -7.55 37.11
C ARG A 542 -23.25 -7.75 36.24
N LEU A 543 -24.05 -8.76 36.57
CA LEU A 543 -25.26 -9.13 35.84
C LEU A 543 -26.47 -8.27 36.24
N SER A 544 -26.49 -7.79 37.49
CA SER A 544 -27.51 -6.84 37.95
C SER A 544 -27.02 -5.98 39.12
N ARG A 545 -27.89 -5.16 39.69
CA ARG A 545 -27.60 -4.43 40.95
C ARG A 545 -27.47 -5.35 42.17
N PHE A 546 -27.90 -6.60 42.08
CA PHE A 546 -27.91 -7.58 43.17
C PHE A 546 -27.04 -8.81 42.90
N GLU A 547 -26.54 -8.96 41.67
CA GLU A 547 -25.83 -10.14 41.21
C GLU A 547 -24.53 -9.75 40.54
N SER A 548 -23.42 -10.21 41.12
CA SER A 548 -22.08 -9.97 40.61
C SER A 548 -21.17 -11.19 40.83
N PRO A 549 -21.40 -12.31 40.12
CA PRO A 549 -20.56 -13.49 40.26
C PRO A 549 -19.10 -13.19 39.93
N VAL A 550 -18.20 -13.81 40.68
CA VAL A 550 -16.75 -13.66 40.53
C VAL A 550 -16.16 -15.04 40.31
N THR A 551 -15.28 -15.15 39.32
CA THR A 551 -14.56 -16.38 39.05
C THR A 551 -13.08 -16.12 38.88
N THR A 552 -12.27 -17.17 39.00
CA THR A 552 -10.82 -17.10 38.85
C THR A 552 -10.37 -18.12 37.81
N VAL A 553 -9.59 -17.62 36.86
CA VAL A 553 -9.01 -18.38 35.75
C VAL A 553 -7.51 -18.42 35.95
N ARG A 554 -6.88 -19.61 35.83
CA ARG A 554 -5.43 -19.77 36.01
C ARG A 554 -4.72 -19.86 34.67
N LEU A 555 -3.65 -19.08 34.53
CA LEU A 555 -2.82 -18.99 33.34
C LEU A 555 -1.35 -19.16 33.72
N SER A 556 -0.62 -19.96 32.95
CA SER A 556 0.83 -20.12 33.11
C SER A 556 1.59 -19.12 32.23
N VAL A 557 2.58 -18.44 32.79
CA VAL A 557 3.47 -17.52 32.04
C VAL A 557 4.89 -18.07 32.04
N SER A 558 5.46 -18.23 30.85
CA SER A 558 6.84 -18.68 30.64
C SER A 558 7.87 -17.55 30.86
N GLY A 559 9.09 -17.93 31.25
CA GLY A 559 10.17 -17.03 31.63
C GLY A 559 11.06 -16.57 30.50
#